data_AF-A0A9X1XVW3-F1
#
_entry.id   AF-A0A9X1XVW3-F1
#
_cell.length_a   1.000
_cell.length_b   1.000
_cell.length_c   1.000
_cell.angle_alpha   90.00
_cell.angle_beta   90.00
_cell.angle_gamma   90.00
#
_symmetry.space_group_name_H-M   'P 1'
#
loop_
_entity.id
_entity.type
_entity.pdbx_description
1 polymer ?
#
loop_
_entity_poly.entity_id
_entity_poly.type
_entity_poly.pdbx_seq_one_letter_code
_entity_poly.pdbx_strand_id
1 'polypeptide(L)' 'MKRPQDDEIYTELFLSFSAKAEHWLKRGVLVLLAALCLFQILLRIPEIRYFLASAEKYEGVPIHREQGK' A
#
# COMPACT_ATOMS: atom_id res chain seq x y z
N MET A 1 1.37 -10.93 -44.74
CA MET A 1 0.18 -10.06 -44.82
C MET A 1 -0.63 -10.32 -43.56
N LYS A 2 -0.51 -9.45 -42.55
CA LYS A 2 -1.16 -9.63 -41.24
C LYS A 2 -2.65 -9.35 -41.42
N ARG A 3 -3.53 -10.30 -41.06
CA ARG A 3 -4.96 -10.19 -41.33
C ARG A 3 -5.58 -9.26 -40.28
N PRO A 4 -6.37 -8.24 -40.68
CA PRO A 4 -6.96 -7.26 -39.75
C PRO A 4 -7.88 -7.90 -38.69
N GLN A 5 -8.41 -9.09 -38.95
CA GLN A 5 -9.21 -9.87 -38.00
C GLN A 5 -8.42 -10.33 -36.78
N ASP A 6 -7.13 -10.63 -36.92
CA ASP A 6 -6.31 -11.06 -35.78
C ASP A 6 -6.12 -9.89 -34.81
N ASP A 7 -5.89 -8.68 -35.33
CA ASP A 7 -5.67 -7.49 -34.53
C ASP A 7 -6.93 -7.08 -33.73
N GLU A 8 -8.13 -7.29 -34.27
CA GLU A 8 -9.40 -7.09 -33.54
C GLU A 8 -9.56 -8.08 -32.38
N ILE A 9 -9.28 -9.36 -32.61
CA ILE A 9 -9.38 -10.41 -31.57
C ILE A 9 -8.39 -10.14 -30.42
N TYR A 10 -7.15 -9.76 -30.74
CA TYR A 10 -6.17 -9.39 -29.72
C TYR A 10 -6.60 -8.15 -28.93
N THR A 11 -7.23 -7.19 -29.61
CA THR A 11 -7.72 -5.96 -28.98
C THR A 11 -8.84 -6.26 -27.99
N GLU A 12 -9.83 -7.08 -28.36
CA GLU A 12 -10.91 -7.48 -27.45
C GLU A 12 -10.39 -8.27 -26.24
N LEU A 13 -9.44 -9.18 -26.46
CA LEU A 13 -8.82 -9.95 -25.38
C LEU A 13 -8.05 -9.03 -24.43
N PHE A 14 -7.34 -8.04 -24.96
CA PHE A 14 -6.64 -7.03 -24.17
C PHE A 14 -7.60 -6.17 -23.36
N LEU A 15 -8.71 -5.71 -23.97
CA LEU A 15 -9.74 -4.91 -23.28
C LEU A 15 -10.39 -5.68 -22.14
N SER A 16 -10.74 -6.96 -22.35
CA SER A 16 -11.34 -7.80 -21.31
C SER A 16 -10.37 -8.07 -20.15
N PHE A 17 -9.09 -8.30 -20.45
CA PHE A 17 -8.05 -8.45 -19.44
C PHE A 17 -7.83 -7.15 -18.66
N SER A 18 -7.70 -6.02 -19.38
CA SER A 18 -7.44 -4.70 -18.80
C SER A 18 -8.58 -4.27 -17.86
N ALA A 19 -9.83 -4.45 -18.26
CA ALA A 19 -10.99 -4.15 -17.41
C ALA A 19 -10.98 -4.95 -16.11
N LYS A 20 -10.61 -6.24 -16.18
CA LYS A 20 -10.48 -7.09 -14.99
C LYS A 20 -9.32 -6.65 -14.12
N ALA A 21 -8.16 -6.37 -14.72
CA ALA A 21 -6.97 -5.89 -14.02
C ALA A 21 -7.23 -4.55 -13.31
N GLU A 22 -7.92 -3.60 -13.96
CA GLU A 22 -8.29 -2.32 -13.38
C GLU A 22 -9.19 -2.47 -12.16
N HIS A 23 -10.17 -3.38 -12.21
CA HIS A 23 -11.04 -3.65 -11.07
C HIS A 23 -10.27 -4.22 -9.88
N TRP A 24 -9.37 -5.18 -10.13
CA TRP A 24 -8.49 -5.74 -9.10
C TRP A 24 -7.50 -4.72 -8.56
N LEU A 25 -6.96 -3.85 -9.40
CA LEU A 25 -6.05 -2.78 -9.01
C LEU A 25 -6.76 -1.79 -8.08
N LYS A 26 -7.93 -1.29 -8.47
CA LYS A 26 -8.77 -0.40 -7.63
C LYS A 26 -9.09 -1.04 -6.28
N ARG A 27 -9.47 -2.32 -6.28
CA ARG A 27 -9.76 -3.07 -5.05
C ARG A 27 -8.50 -3.26 -4.19
N GLY A 28 -7.36 -3.55 -4.81
CA GLY A 28 -6.07 -3.68 -4.14
C GLY A 28 -5.62 -2.38 -3.49
N VAL A 29 -5.75 -1.25 -4.19
CA VAL A 29 -5.48 0.09 -3.62
C VAL A 29 -6.38 0.36 -2.43
N LEU A 30 -7.68 0.04 -2.52
CA LEU A 30 -8.61 0.25 -1.41
C LEU A 30 -8.25 -0.62 -0.19
N VAL A 31 -7.87 -1.89 -0.40
CA VAL A 31 -7.40 -2.78 0.66
C VAL A 31 -6.11 -2.27 1.29
N LEU A 32 -5.14 -1.81 0.49
CA LEU A 32 -3.89 -1.22 0.98
C LEU A 32 -4.15 0.04 1.79
N LEU A 33 -5.07 0.90 1.36
CA LEU A 33 -5.45 2.11 2.06
C LEU A 33 -6.13 1.79 3.39
N ALA A 34 -7.04 0.80 3.40
CA ALA A 34 -7.65 0.30 4.63
C ALA A 34 -6.59 -0.27 5.59
N ALA A 35 -5.65 -1.08 5.09
CA ALA A 35 -4.56 -1.62 5.88
C ALA A 35 -3.67 -0.49 6.44
N LEU A 36 -3.33 0.51 5.62
CA LEU A 36 -2.56 1.68 6.05
C LEU A 36 -3.25 2.41 7.21
N CYS A 37 -4.56 2.69 7.09
CA CYS A 37 -5.33 3.31 8.17
C CYS A 37 -5.34 2.44 9.44
N LEU A 38 -5.51 1.13 9.31
CA LEU A 38 -5.45 0.21 10.44
C LEU A 38 -4.09 0.27 11.14
N PHE A 39 -2.99 0.21 10.39
CA PHE A 39 -1.64 0.32 10.96
C PHE A 39 -1.37 1.69 11.58
N GLN A 40 -1.87 2.79 11.00
CA GLN A 40 -1.76 4.12 11.59
C GLN A 40 -2.50 4.22 12.94
N ILE A 41 -3.71 3.65 13.05
CA ILE A 41 -4.45 3.58 14.32
C ILE A 41 -3.72 2.70 15.32
N LEU A 42 -3.22 1.56 14.87
CA LEU A 42 -2.51 0.60 15.71
C LEU A 42 -1.22 1.20 16.30
N LEU A 43 -0.46 1.94 15.49
CA LEU A 43 0.75 2.65 15.90
C LEU A 43 0.46 3.90 16.77
N ARG A 44 -0.79 4.39 16.82
CA ARG A 44 -1.19 5.45 17.75
C ARG A 44 -1.14 4.97 19.21
N ILE A 45 -1.27 3.66 19.44
CA ILE A 45 -1.17 3.07 20.77
C ILE A 45 0.32 2.82 21.09
N PRO A 46 0.89 3.47 22.12
CA PRO A 46 2.32 3.41 22.42
C PRO A 46 2.80 1.99 22.76
N GLU A 47 1.96 1.18 23.40
CA GLU A 47 2.23 -0.24 23.71
C GLU A 47 2.47 -1.07 22.43
N ILE A 48 1.59 -0.92 21.44
CA ILE A 48 1.66 -1.68 20.19
C ILE A 48 2.74 -1.11 19.29
N ARG A 49 2.95 0.20 19.33
CA ARG A 49 4.09 0.85 18.67
C ARG A 49 5.41 0.29 19.18
N TYR A 50 5.57 0.11 20.49
CA TYR A 50 6.80 -0.43 21.04
C TYR A 50 7.05 -1.89 20.62
N PHE A 51 5.99 -2.69 20.48
CA PHE A 51 6.08 -4.07 19.99
C PHE A 51 6.40 -4.15 18.49
N LEU A 52 5.71 -3.35 17.66
CA LEU A 52 5.83 -3.38 16.20
C LEU A 52 7.07 -2.60 15.70
N ALA A 53 7.39 -1.50 16.36
CA ALA A 53 8.57 -0.68 16.15
C ALA A 53 9.60 -0.92 17.28
N SER A 54 9.83 -2.17 17.68
CA SER A 54 10.92 -2.52 18.60
C SER A 54 12.31 -2.12 18.05
N ALA A 55 12.41 -1.74 16.77
CA ALA A 55 13.56 -1.08 16.17
C ALA A 55 13.85 0.32 16.78
N GLU A 56 12.85 1.00 17.35
CA GLU A 56 12.98 2.28 18.07
C GLU A 56 13.93 2.12 19.28
N LYS A 57 14.03 0.90 19.86
CA LYS A 57 15.03 0.54 20.90
C LYS A 57 16.48 0.61 20.41
N TYR A 58 16.70 0.46 19.10
CA TYR A 58 18.01 0.51 18.46
C TYR A 58 18.30 1.86 17.79
N GLU A 59 17.32 2.77 17.72
CA GLU A 59 17.46 4.07 17.06
C GLU A 59 18.23 5.14 17.87
N GLY A 60 18.71 4.78 19.06
CA GLY A 60 19.39 5.73 19.94
C GLY A 60 18.39 6.58 20.71
N VAL A 61 18.59 6.68 22.02
CA VAL A 61 17.66 7.37 22.94
C VAL A 61 17.42 8.81 22.45
N PRO A 62 16.16 9.28 22.33
CA PRO A 62 15.90 10.67 22.01
C PRO A 62 16.53 11.54 23.09
N ILE A 63 17.48 12.40 22.70
CA ILE A 63 18.07 13.40 23.57
C ILE A 63 16.93 14.32 24.02
N HIS A 64 16.47 14.13 25.26
CA HIS A 64 15.59 15.08 25.93
C HIS A 64 16.35 16.39 26.05
N ARG A 65 16.12 17.32 25.10
CA ARG A 65 16.45 18.72 25.36
C ARG A 65 15.42 19.20 26.38
N GLU A 66 15.86 19.23 27.64
CA GLU A 66 15.27 20.07 28.69
C GLU A 66 14.86 21.40 28.05
N GLN A 67 13.56 21.64 27.95
CA GLN A 67 13.05 22.94 27.53
C GLN A 67 13.55 23.95 28.57
N GLY A 68 14.50 24.79 28.15
CA GLY A 68 14.99 25.90 28.95
C GLY A 68 13.83 26.72 29.47
N LYS A 69 13.83 26.94 30.79
CA LYS A 69 12.99 27.93 31.49
C LYS A 69 13.14 29.32 30.88
#